data_AF-A0A957N388-F1
#
_entry.id   AF-A0A957N388-F1
#
_cell.length_a   1.000
_cell.length_b   1.000
_cell.length_c   1.000
_cell.angle_alpha   90.00
_cell.angle_beta   90.00
_cell.angle_gamma   90.00
#
_symmetry.space_group_name_H-M   'P 1'
#
loop_
_entity.id
_entity.type
_entity.pdbx_description
1 polymer ?
#
loop_
_entity_poly.entity_id
_entity_poly.type
_entity_poly.pdbx_seq_one_letter_code
_entity_poly.pdbx_strand_id
1 'polypeptide(L)'
;MPDLDDLFEDIVDGVKKQWRKQRKARKQRRQARRETRSVTVLERMRGDAVTRVPGPPGAHDALPPHDATRDAKLHGYLEQAQAYQTGLLQLARNAPTQFNRARLDNLTRHIDHWQSSLHALVRQIDLFRQNPLLQRDLKAVPKAIARLETELADAPSPQIRQALERTLANRRQQLVVLEELRDTTRWAEVKVENTVSILGAIYSQALMSQSTGQVADYGRLLADIEEEARALDDYVTTLAEVKLGTTTEPVTTAEPISV
;
A
#
# COMPACT_ATOMS: atom_id res chain seq x y z
N MET A 1 -15.32 23.19 -2.43
CA MET A 1 -14.39 22.28 -1.72
C MET A 1 -14.01 21.24 -2.76
N PRO A 2 -12.73 21.05 -3.11
CA PRO A 2 -12.35 20.00 -4.07
C PRO A 2 -12.82 18.65 -3.53
N ASP A 3 -13.32 17.80 -4.42
CA ASP A 3 -13.72 16.45 -4.05
C ASP A 3 -12.48 15.67 -3.61
N LEU A 4 -12.61 14.92 -2.52
CA LEU A 4 -11.48 14.15 -1.99
C LEU A 4 -11.04 13.07 -2.99
N ASP A 5 -11.96 12.61 -3.84
CA ASP A 5 -11.68 11.67 -4.91
C ASP A 5 -10.95 12.34 -6.10
N ASP A 6 -11.23 13.60 -6.46
CA ASP A 6 -10.51 14.34 -7.52
C ASP A 6 -9.05 14.64 -7.14
N LEU A 7 -8.83 15.11 -5.90
CA LEU A 7 -7.48 15.35 -5.38
C LEU A 7 -6.69 14.05 -5.29
N PHE A 8 -7.39 12.93 -5.11
CA PHE A 8 -6.82 11.61 -4.94
C PHE A 8 -6.53 10.90 -6.28
N GLU A 9 -7.42 10.99 -7.27
CA GLU A 9 -7.11 10.56 -8.65
C GLU A 9 -5.87 11.28 -9.15
N ASP A 10 -5.71 12.58 -8.89
CA ASP A 10 -4.50 13.32 -9.27
C ASP A 10 -3.23 12.82 -8.55
N ILE A 11 -3.34 12.42 -7.28
CA ILE A 11 -2.22 11.84 -6.51
C ILE A 11 -1.90 10.44 -7.03
N VAL A 12 -2.90 9.57 -7.20
CA VAL A 12 -2.73 8.19 -7.71
C VAL A 12 -2.30 8.16 -9.16
N ASP A 13 -2.81 9.04 -10.01
CA ASP A 13 -2.37 9.17 -11.39
C ASP A 13 -0.98 9.79 -11.44
N GLY A 14 -0.67 10.74 -10.55
CA GLY A 14 0.69 11.20 -10.31
C GLY A 14 1.64 10.04 -10.01
N VAL A 15 1.25 9.17 -9.08
CA VAL A 15 1.96 7.95 -8.64
C VAL A 15 2.08 6.94 -9.80
N LYS A 16 0.98 6.54 -10.43
CA LYS A 16 0.91 5.60 -11.57
C LYS A 16 1.73 6.13 -12.75
N LYS A 17 1.68 7.43 -13.05
CA LYS A 17 2.42 8.10 -14.14
C LYS A 17 3.92 8.16 -13.83
N GLN A 18 4.30 8.50 -12.61
CA GLN A 18 5.68 8.50 -12.15
C GLN A 18 6.29 7.09 -12.21
N TRP A 19 5.54 6.08 -11.78
CA TRP A 19 5.91 4.66 -11.87
C TRP A 19 6.05 4.17 -13.32
N ARG A 20 5.10 4.49 -14.20
CA ARG A 20 5.18 4.16 -15.64
C ARG A 20 6.41 4.81 -16.29
N LYS A 21 6.74 6.05 -15.92
CA LYS A 21 7.91 6.78 -16.40
C LYS A 21 9.22 6.15 -15.91
N GLN A 22 9.30 5.79 -14.63
CA GLN A 22 10.47 5.12 -14.06
C GLN A 22 10.70 3.70 -14.61
N ARG A 23 9.62 2.95 -14.85
CA ARG A 23 9.69 1.60 -15.43
C ARG A 23 10.19 1.63 -16.88
N LYS A 24 9.75 2.62 -17.67
CA LYS A 24 10.28 2.86 -19.03
C LYS A 24 11.77 3.26 -19.00
N ALA A 25 12.16 4.17 -18.10
CA ALA A 25 13.56 4.59 -17.95
C ALA A 25 14.49 3.45 -17.47
N ARG A 26 14.02 2.58 -16.58
CA ARG A 26 14.75 1.38 -16.12
C ARG A 26 14.90 0.33 -17.22
N LYS A 27 13.87 0.09 -18.03
CA LYS A 27 13.95 -0.81 -19.20
C LYS A 27 14.95 -0.28 -20.24
N GLN A 28 14.90 1.01 -20.56
CA GLN A 28 15.84 1.64 -21.50
C GLN A 28 17.28 1.62 -20.99
N ARG A 29 17.51 1.89 -19.69
CA ARG A 29 18.86 1.79 -19.08
C ARG A 29 19.38 0.35 -19.01
N ARG A 30 18.50 -0.66 -18.85
CA ARG A 30 18.86 -2.09 -18.88
C ARG A 30 19.19 -2.55 -20.31
N GLN A 31 18.47 -2.04 -21.31
CA GLN A 31 18.73 -2.35 -22.73
C GLN A 31 20.05 -1.70 -23.19
N ALA A 32 20.28 -0.42 -22.88
CA ALA A 32 21.55 0.26 -23.12
C ALA A 32 22.72 -0.44 -22.40
N ARG A 33 22.53 -0.90 -21.15
CA ARG A 33 23.55 -1.68 -20.44
C ARG A 33 23.78 -3.07 -21.01
N ARG A 34 22.79 -3.74 -21.60
CA ARG A 34 22.98 -5.03 -22.29
C ARG A 34 23.79 -4.85 -23.57
N GLU A 35 23.59 -3.76 -24.30
CA GLU A 35 24.35 -3.42 -25.50
C GLU A 35 25.79 -2.98 -25.18
N THR A 36 26.02 -2.29 -24.05
CA THR A 36 27.39 -1.94 -23.61
C THR A 36 28.14 -3.13 -22.98
N ARG A 37 27.45 -4.12 -22.39
CA ARG A 37 28.10 -5.29 -21.74
C ARG A 37 28.59 -6.34 -22.72
N SER A 38 28.23 -6.24 -24.00
CA SER A 38 28.79 -7.06 -25.10
C SER A 38 30.26 -6.73 -25.41
N VAL A 39 30.83 -5.65 -24.85
CA VAL A 39 32.16 -5.14 -25.23
C VAL A 39 33.15 -5.08 -24.06
N THR A 40 32.79 -5.45 -22.84
CA THR A 40 33.74 -5.31 -21.71
C THR A 40 33.52 -6.31 -20.59
N VAL A 41 33.68 -7.61 -20.89
CA VAL A 41 33.88 -8.65 -19.86
C VAL A 41 34.91 -9.66 -20.36
N LEU A 42 36.18 -9.28 -20.34
CA LEU A 42 37.31 -10.21 -20.32
C LEU A 42 38.50 -9.73 -19.46
N GLU A 43 38.36 -8.64 -18.71
CA GLU A 43 39.52 -8.04 -18.03
C GLU A 43 39.17 -7.55 -16.63
N ARG A 44 39.18 -8.49 -15.67
CA ARG A 44 39.70 -8.35 -14.30
C ARG A 44 39.08 -9.41 -13.39
N MET A 45 39.70 -10.58 -13.40
CA MET A 45 39.83 -11.40 -12.22
C MET A 45 41.17 -11.06 -11.55
N ARG A 46 41.16 -10.68 -10.26
CA ARG A 46 42.11 -11.17 -9.24
C ARG A 46 41.92 -10.51 -7.86
N GLY A 47 41.86 -11.37 -6.84
CA GLY A 47 42.17 -11.14 -5.41
C GLY A 47 41.07 -10.44 -4.61
N ASP A 48 40.71 -10.81 -3.38
CA ASP A 48 41.26 -11.77 -2.41
C ASP A 48 40.16 -12.18 -1.40
N ALA A 49 40.38 -13.30 -0.73
CA ALA A 49 39.52 -13.94 0.26
C ALA A 49 39.67 -13.34 1.66
N VAL A 50 38.56 -13.21 2.42
CA VAL A 50 38.58 -13.21 3.90
C VAL A 50 37.34 -13.92 4.48
N THR A 51 37.63 -14.83 5.39
CA THR A 51 36.81 -15.77 6.18
C THR A 51 35.81 -15.09 7.14
N ARG A 52 34.62 -15.67 7.33
CA ARG A 52 33.64 -15.23 8.36
C ARG A 52 33.48 -16.29 9.46
N VAL A 53 33.68 -15.87 10.71
CA VAL A 53 33.46 -16.62 11.97
C VAL A 53 31.97 -16.59 12.36
N PRO A 54 31.39 -17.63 12.98
CA PRO A 54 30.02 -17.62 13.51
C PRO A 54 29.97 -17.24 15.01
N GLY A 55 28.93 -16.50 15.42
CA GLY A 55 28.61 -16.20 16.83
C GLY A 55 27.09 -16.16 17.06
N PRO A 56 26.59 -16.43 18.29
CA PRO A 56 25.38 -17.22 18.57
C PRO A 56 24.10 -16.38 18.81
N PRO A 57 22.91 -17.02 18.96
CA PRO A 57 21.61 -16.37 18.97
C PRO A 57 21.11 -16.03 20.39
N GLY A 58 20.30 -14.96 20.48
CA GLY A 58 19.33 -14.77 21.56
C GLY A 58 19.53 -13.50 22.39
N ALA A 59 18.71 -12.49 22.12
CA ALA A 59 18.15 -11.61 23.14
C ALA A 59 16.87 -10.97 22.59
N HIS A 60 15.77 -11.22 23.29
CA HIS A 60 14.47 -10.63 23.06
C HIS A 60 14.56 -9.11 23.18
N ASP A 61 14.28 -8.40 22.08
CA ASP A 61 13.82 -7.01 22.18
C ASP A 61 12.30 -7.01 22.04
N ALA A 62 11.64 -6.76 23.18
CA ALA A 62 10.24 -6.43 23.24
C ALA A 62 9.98 -5.19 22.37
N LEU A 63 9.04 -5.34 21.42
CA LEU A 63 8.57 -4.24 20.58
C LEU A 63 7.96 -3.12 21.45
N PRO A 64 8.29 -1.84 21.20
CA PRO A 64 7.71 -0.71 21.93
C PRO A 64 6.22 -0.49 21.57
N PRO A 65 5.41 0.13 22.45
CA PRO A 65 3.94 0.08 22.41
C PRO A 65 3.27 1.14 21.51
N HIS A 66 3.80 1.40 20.31
CA HIS A 66 3.27 2.49 19.46
C HIS A 66 2.20 2.10 18.42
N ASP A 67 1.85 0.82 18.25
CA ASP A 67 0.94 0.40 17.16
C ASP A 67 -0.34 -0.34 17.62
N ALA A 68 -0.40 -0.85 18.86
CA ALA A 68 -1.54 -1.65 19.32
C ALA A 68 -2.89 -0.89 19.30
N THR A 69 -2.89 0.43 19.55
CA THR A 69 -4.11 1.25 19.59
C THR A 69 -4.63 1.61 18.20
N ARG A 70 -3.75 1.78 17.20
CA ARG A 70 -4.17 2.04 15.81
C ARG A 70 -4.59 0.77 15.10
N ASP A 71 -3.97 -0.35 15.43
CA ASP A 71 -4.40 -1.66 14.96
C ASP A 71 -5.77 -2.00 15.57
N ALA A 72 -5.98 -1.71 16.87
CA ALA A 72 -7.29 -1.79 17.50
C ALA A 72 -8.34 -0.88 16.83
N LYS A 73 -7.95 0.32 16.35
CA LYS A 73 -8.85 1.23 15.63
C LYS A 73 -9.35 0.64 14.31
N LEU A 74 -8.45 0.12 13.48
CA LEU A 74 -8.82 -0.48 12.18
C LEU A 74 -9.67 -1.75 12.36
N HIS A 75 -9.34 -2.56 13.36
CA HIS A 75 -10.17 -3.73 13.70
C HIS A 75 -11.57 -3.30 14.20
N GLY A 76 -11.65 -2.25 15.02
CA GLY A 76 -12.92 -1.66 15.43
C GLY A 76 -13.78 -1.16 14.26
N TYR A 77 -13.16 -0.64 13.19
CA TYR A 77 -13.87 -0.28 11.97
C TYR A 77 -14.46 -1.49 11.24
N LEU A 78 -13.73 -2.61 11.17
CA LEU A 78 -14.26 -3.85 10.59
C LEU A 78 -15.45 -4.39 11.39
N GLU A 79 -15.37 -4.35 12.72
CA GLU A 79 -16.46 -4.75 13.61
C GLU A 79 -17.69 -3.86 13.43
N GLN A 80 -17.50 -2.53 13.33
CA GLN A 80 -18.58 -1.59 13.06
C GLN A 80 -19.24 -1.85 11.69
N ALA A 81 -18.44 -2.06 10.64
CA ALA A 81 -18.94 -2.40 9.32
C ALA A 81 -19.82 -3.66 9.35
N GLN A 82 -19.35 -4.70 10.06
CA GLN A 82 -20.09 -5.95 10.23
C GLN A 82 -21.39 -5.76 11.02
N ALA A 83 -21.38 -4.92 12.05
CA ALA A 83 -22.57 -4.58 12.82
C ALA A 83 -23.62 -3.87 11.94
N TYR A 84 -23.21 -2.90 11.12
CA TYR A 84 -24.12 -2.20 10.20
C TYR A 84 -24.71 -3.14 9.14
N GLN A 85 -23.90 -4.01 8.54
CA GLN A 85 -24.36 -5.03 7.59
C GLN A 85 -25.39 -5.96 8.24
N THR A 86 -25.10 -6.47 9.44
CA THR A 86 -26.02 -7.33 10.19
C THR A 86 -27.34 -6.62 10.49
N GLY A 87 -27.27 -5.35 10.89
CA GLY A 87 -28.45 -4.51 11.10
C GLY A 87 -29.28 -4.32 9.82
N LEU A 88 -28.64 -4.04 8.69
CA LEU A 88 -29.30 -3.90 7.39
C LEU A 88 -29.98 -5.20 6.93
N LEU A 89 -29.35 -6.36 7.14
CA LEU A 89 -29.96 -7.66 6.87
C LEU A 89 -31.22 -7.90 7.73
N GLN A 90 -31.20 -7.47 9.00
CA GLN A 90 -32.38 -7.56 9.86
C GLN A 90 -33.50 -6.63 9.39
N LEU A 91 -33.17 -5.40 8.99
CA LEU A 91 -34.13 -4.45 8.42
C LEU A 91 -34.76 -5.00 7.13
N ALA A 92 -33.98 -5.65 6.27
CA ALA A 92 -34.45 -6.28 5.04
C ALA A 92 -35.48 -7.39 5.33
N ARG A 93 -35.17 -8.27 6.29
CA ARG A 93 -36.08 -9.36 6.71
C ARG A 93 -37.42 -8.83 7.22
N ASN A 94 -37.35 -7.78 8.04
CA ASN A 94 -38.49 -7.15 8.70
C ASN A 94 -39.19 -6.09 7.84
N ALA A 95 -38.77 -5.91 6.58
CA ALA A 95 -39.33 -4.88 5.71
C ALA A 95 -40.85 -5.11 5.49
N PRO A 96 -41.68 -4.05 5.63
CA PRO A 96 -43.13 -4.17 5.60
C PRO A 96 -43.69 -4.50 4.21
N THR A 97 -42.93 -4.25 3.14
CA THR A 97 -43.33 -4.51 1.75
C THR A 97 -42.27 -5.31 1.02
N GLN A 98 -42.70 -6.12 0.04
CA GLN A 98 -41.79 -6.88 -0.82
C GLN A 98 -40.84 -5.98 -1.61
N PHE A 99 -41.30 -4.78 -2.00
CA PHE A 99 -40.48 -3.78 -2.66
C PHE A 99 -39.34 -3.29 -1.76
N ASN A 100 -39.63 -2.92 -0.51
CA ASN A 100 -38.61 -2.49 0.45
C ASN A 100 -37.62 -3.61 0.78
N ARG A 101 -38.11 -4.85 0.88
CA ARG A 101 -37.26 -6.04 1.06
C ARG A 101 -36.29 -6.20 -0.10
N ALA A 102 -36.77 -6.26 -1.34
CA ALA A 102 -35.93 -6.45 -2.52
C ALA A 102 -34.86 -5.36 -2.66
N ARG A 103 -35.19 -4.12 -2.27
CA ARG A 103 -34.26 -2.99 -2.27
C ARG A 103 -33.16 -3.13 -1.22
N LEU A 104 -33.50 -3.49 0.01
CA LEU A 104 -32.51 -3.72 1.08
C LEU A 104 -31.67 -4.98 0.82
N ASP A 105 -32.26 -6.01 0.20
CA ASP A 105 -31.53 -7.20 -0.27
C ASP A 105 -30.51 -6.84 -1.37
N ASN A 106 -30.86 -5.91 -2.26
CA ASN A 106 -29.92 -5.41 -3.25
C ASN A 106 -28.75 -4.65 -2.59
N LEU A 107 -29.06 -3.72 -1.69
CA LEU A 107 -28.06 -2.96 -0.93
C LEU A 107 -27.11 -3.87 -0.14
N THR A 108 -27.63 -4.87 0.57
CA THR A 108 -26.82 -5.78 1.40
C THR A 108 -25.83 -6.61 0.57
N ARG A 109 -26.21 -7.05 -0.64
CA ARG A 109 -25.25 -7.73 -1.55
C ARG A 109 -24.07 -6.85 -1.95
N HIS A 110 -24.27 -5.54 -2.13
CA HIS A 110 -23.16 -4.62 -2.41
C HIS A 110 -22.25 -4.47 -1.20
N ILE A 111 -22.83 -4.43 0.00
CA ILE A 111 -22.09 -4.36 1.26
C ILE A 111 -21.24 -5.61 1.51
N ASP A 112 -21.68 -6.79 1.10
CA ASP A 112 -20.88 -8.02 1.22
C ASP A 112 -19.55 -7.92 0.45
N HIS A 113 -19.61 -7.39 -0.77
CA HIS A 113 -18.42 -7.15 -1.58
C HIS A 113 -17.50 -6.13 -0.92
N TRP A 114 -18.06 -5.03 -0.42
CA TRP A 114 -17.33 -3.99 0.27
C TRP A 114 -16.61 -4.46 1.53
N GLN A 115 -17.28 -5.27 2.33
CA GLN A 115 -16.68 -5.80 3.55
C GLN A 115 -15.45 -6.66 3.21
N SER A 116 -15.51 -7.41 2.10
CA SER A 116 -14.37 -8.16 1.59
C SER A 116 -13.21 -7.23 1.20
N SER A 117 -13.49 -6.14 0.47
CA SER A 117 -12.48 -5.14 0.09
C SER A 117 -11.91 -4.39 1.30
N LEU A 118 -12.73 -4.04 2.29
CA LEU A 118 -12.30 -3.44 3.55
C LEU A 118 -11.37 -4.36 4.34
N HIS A 119 -11.72 -5.64 4.48
CA HIS A 119 -10.84 -6.63 5.11
C HIS A 119 -9.50 -6.78 4.38
N ALA A 120 -9.53 -6.80 3.04
CA ALA A 120 -8.31 -6.88 2.24
C ALA A 120 -7.44 -5.63 2.44
N LEU A 121 -8.04 -4.44 2.47
CA LEU A 121 -7.35 -3.18 2.65
C LEU A 121 -6.72 -3.06 4.03
N VAL A 122 -7.48 -3.36 5.10
CA VAL A 122 -6.96 -3.38 6.47
C VAL A 122 -5.79 -4.36 6.60
N ARG A 123 -5.91 -5.55 6.00
CA ARG A 123 -4.80 -6.52 5.98
C ARG A 123 -3.54 -5.96 5.31
N GLN A 124 -3.67 -5.23 4.20
CA GLN A 124 -2.51 -4.62 3.54
C GLN A 124 -1.88 -3.52 4.40
N ILE A 125 -2.70 -2.69 5.06
CA ILE A 125 -2.23 -1.68 6.01
C ILE A 125 -1.43 -2.35 7.14
N ASP A 126 -1.96 -3.42 7.73
CA ASP A 126 -1.31 -4.17 8.80
C ASP A 126 0.03 -4.75 8.34
N LEU A 127 0.06 -5.36 7.15
CA LEU A 127 1.29 -5.91 6.56
C LEU A 127 2.37 -4.85 6.33
N PHE A 128 1.99 -3.60 6.00
CA PHE A 128 2.93 -2.50 5.89
C PHE A 128 3.46 -2.06 7.26
N ARG A 129 2.57 -1.85 8.23
CA ARG A 129 2.91 -1.38 9.58
C ARG A 129 3.82 -2.36 10.31
N GLN A 130 3.49 -3.65 10.22
CA GLN A 130 4.21 -4.73 10.89
C GLN A 130 5.49 -5.14 10.17
N ASN A 131 5.86 -4.51 9.05
CA ASN A 131 7.09 -4.83 8.34
C ASN A 131 8.29 -4.07 8.97
N PRO A 132 9.14 -4.74 9.77
CA PRO A 132 10.23 -4.07 10.49
C PRO A 132 11.29 -3.50 9.54
N LEU A 133 11.48 -4.09 8.36
CA LEU A 133 12.43 -3.60 7.37
C LEU A 133 11.97 -2.27 6.78
N LEU A 134 10.70 -2.14 6.41
CA LEU A 134 10.14 -0.89 5.89
C LEU A 134 10.17 0.21 6.95
N GLN A 135 9.77 -0.11 8.19
CA GLN A 135 9.77 0.87 9.28
C GLN A 135 11.19 1.34 9.62
N ARG A 136 12.17 0.43 9.58
CA ARG A 136 13.58 0.79 9.74
C ARG A 136 14.06 1.67 8.59
N ASP A 137 13.77 1.30 7.35
CA ASP A 137 14.26 2.00 6.17
C ASP A 137 13.66 3.41 6.06
N LEU A 138 12.39 3.61 6.42
CA LEU A 138 11.75 4.92 6.55
C LEU A 138 12.51 5.87 7.49
N LYS A 139 13.10 5.33 8.57
CA LYS A 139 13.90 6.11 9.54
C LYS A 139 15.36 6.25 9.13
N ALA A 140 15.93 5.23 8.48
CA ALA A 140 17.36 5.14 8.19
C ALA A 140 17.75 5.84 6.88
N VAL A 141 16.92 5.77 5.85
CA VAL A 141 17.23 6.32 4.51
C VAL A 141 17.43 7.84 4.54
N PRO A 142 16.57 8.66 5.20
CA PRO A 142 16.80 10.10 5.29
C PRO A 142 18.14 10.45 5.95
N LYS A 143 18.52 9.72 7.01
CA LYS A 143 19.81 9.90 7.70
C LYS A 143 20.99 9.54 6.80
N ALA A 144 20.85 8.45 6.03
CA ALA A 144 21.86 8.04 5.06
C ALA A 144 22.02 9.07 3.93
N ILE A 145 20.92 9.68 3.47
CA ILE A 145 20.94 10.77 2.48
C ILE A 145 21.70 11.97 3.03
N ALA A 146 21.33 12.45 4.23
CA ALA A 146 21.99 13.60 4.86
C ALA A 146 23.51 13.35 5.04
N ARG A 147 23.89 12.14 5.47
CA ARG A 147 25.29 11.75 5.58
C ARG A 147 26.02 11.77 4.22
N LEU A 148 25.40 11.21 3.17
CA LEU A 148 25.99 11.19 1.82
C LEU A 148 26.12 12.60 1.24
N GLU A 149 25.22 13.52 1.58
CA GLU A 149 25.30 14.92 1.19
C GLU A 149 26.49 15.62 1.85
N THR A 150 26.73 15.36 3.13
CA THR A 150 27.94 15.85 3.83
C THR A 150 29.21 15.25 3.23
N GLU A 151 29.28 13.93 3.04
CA GLU A 151 30.45 13.26 2.44
C GLU A 151 30.73 13.74 1.01
N LEU A 152 29.70 14.11 0.26
CA LEU A 152 29.83 14.63 -1.09
C LEU A 152 30.46 16.04 -1.12
N ALA A 153 30.20 16.87 -0.11
CA ALA A 153 30.80 18.20 0.01
C ALA A 153 32.32 18.12 0.20
N ASP A 154 32.78 17.12 0.96
CA ASP A 154 34.18 16.90 1.30
C ASP A 154 34.88 15.86 0.40
N ALA A 155 34.29 15.53 -0.75
CA ALA A 155 34.77 14.44 -1.60
C ALA A 155 36.21 14.71 -2.13
N PRO A 156 37.19 13.83 -1.83
CA PRO A 156 38.62 14.11 -2.07
C PRO A 156 39.06 13.87 -3.53
N SER A 157 38.25 13.18 -4.34
CA SER A 157 38.56 12.94 -5.74
C SER A 157 37.31 12.94 -6.62
N PRO A 158 37.44 13.23 -7.94
CA PRO A 158 36.33 13.16 -8.88
C PRO A 158 35.66 11.78 -8.93
N GLN A 159 36.42 10.70 -8.78
CA GLN A 159 35.92 9.33 -8.79
C GLN A 159 35.05 9.03 -7.56
N ILE A 160 35.49 9.48 -6.36
CA ILE A 160 34.72 9.33 -5.12
C ILE A 160 33.46 10.18 -5.17
N ARG A 161 33.56 11.43 -5.68
CA ARG A 161 32.40 12.30 -5.90
C ARG A 161 31.34 11.62 -6.78
N GLN A 162 31.74 11.07 -7.92
CA GLN A 162 30.81 10.38 -8.83
C GLN A 162 30.14 9.15 -8.18
N ALA A 163 30.88 8.40 -7.36
CA ALA A 163 30.35 7.25 -6.62
C ALA A 163 29.33 7.68 -5.55
N LEU A 164 29.62 8.77 -4.82
CA LEU A 164 28.73 9.35 -3.82
C LEU A 164 27.46 9.91 -4.48
N GLU A 165 27.56 10.66 -5.58
CA GLU A 165 26.42 11.17 -6.34
C GLU A 165 25.48 10.05 -6.80
N ARG A 166 26.05 8.97 -7.34
CA ARG A 166 25.27 7.80 -7.77
C ARG A 166 24.57 7.12 -6.60
N THR A 167 25.24 7.01 -5.46
CA THR A 167 24.68 6.39 -4.25
C THR A 167 23.57 7.27 -3.67
N LEU A 168 23.80 8.57 -3.59
CA LEU A 168 22.83 9.57 -3.17
C LEU A 168 21.58 9.55 -4.05
N ALA A 169 21.75 9.49 -5.38
CA ALA A 169 20.63 9.37 -6.31
C ALA A 169 19.78 8.11 -6.06
N ASN A 170 20.43 6.97 -5.81
CA ASN A 170 19.70 5.73 -5.48
C ASN A 170 18.96 5.83 -4.14
N ARG A 171 19.56 6.46 -3.12
CA ARG A 171 18.93 6.63 -1.81
C ARG A 171 17.76 7.60 -1.84
N ARG A 172 17.89 8.72 -2.57
CA ARG A 172 16.77 9.65 -2.83
C ARG A 172 15.62 8.94 -3.54
N GLN A 173 15.91 8.10 -4.54
CA GLN A 173 14.88 7.32 -5.20
C GLN A 173 14.20 6.32 -4.26
N GLN A 174 14.98 5.67 -3.37
CA GLN A 174 14.42 4.80 -2.34
C GLN A 174 13.51 5.57 -1.39
N LEU A 175 13.91 6.77 -0.96
CA LEU A 175 13.10 7.61 -0.07
C LEU A 175 11.75 7.96 -0.70
N VAL A 176 11.74 8.41 -1.96
CA VAL A 176 10.50 8.74 -2.69
C VAL A 176 9.53 7.56 -2.69
N VAL A 177 10.00 6.34 -2.93
CA VAL A 177 9.14 5.13 -2.94
C VAL A 177 8.63 4.80 -1.53
N LEU A 178 9.47 4.96 -0.50
CA LEU A 178 9.07 4.71 0.88
C LEU A 178 8.02 5.72 1.37
N GLU A 179 8.19 6.99 1.01
CA GLU A 179 7.23 8.06 1.35
C GLU A 179 5.91 7.87 0.61
N GLU A 180 5.95 7.56 -0.68
CA GLU A 180 4.78 7.21 -1.48
C GLU A 180 4.00 6.06 -0.84
N LEU A 181 4.67 4.97 -0.46
CA LEU A 181 4.03 3.84 0.20
C LEU A 181 3.42 4.21 1.57
N ARG A 182 4.11 5.02 2.38
CA ARG A 182 3.59 5.52 3.66
C ARG A 182 2.35 6.35 3.44
N ASP A 183 2.36 7.25 2.47
CA ASP A 183 1.28 8.17 2.20
C ASP A 183 0.06 7.42 1.63
N THR A 184 0.25 6.48 0.70
CA THR A 184 -0.82 5.59 0.22
C THR A 184 -1.43 4.77 1.36
N THR A 185 -0.61 4.26 2.29
CA THR A 185 -1.13 3.53 3.46
C THR A 185 -1.99 4.43 4.35
N ARG A 186 -1.55 5.66 4.59
CA ARG A 186 -2.34 6.63 5.36
C ARG A 186 -3.67 6.97 4.68
N TRP A 187 -3.67 7.11 3.36
CA TRP A 187 -4.90 7.31 2.59
C TRP A 187 -5.84 6.11 2.70
N ALA A 188 -5.31 4.90 2.63
CA ALA A 188 -6.10 3.69 2.83
C ALA A 188 -6.77 3.65 4.21
N GLU A 189 -6.09 4.09 5.27
CA GLU A 189 -6.69 4.21 6.62
C GLU A 189 -7.87 5.19 6.64
N VAL A 190 -7.73 6.34 5.99
CA VAL A 190 -8.81 7.34 5.87
C VAL A 190 -9.99 6.76 5.09
N LYS A 191 -9.73 6.01 4.01
CA LYS A 191 -10.78 5.38 3.21
C LYS A 191 -11.58 4.37 4.02
N VAL A 192 -10.91 3.52 4.83
CA VAL A 192 -11.59 2.60 5.77
C VAL A 192 -12.54 3.36 6.70
N GLU A 193 -12.07 4.42 7.34
CA GLU A 193 -12.88 5.25 8.25
C GLU A 193 -14.07 5.91 7.53
N ASN A 194 -13.85 6.43 6.33
CA ASN A 194 -14.89 7.04 5.50
C ASN A 194 -15.97 6.02 5.12
N THR A 195 -15.59 4.85 4.59
CA THR A 195 -16.53 3.81 4.18
C THR A 195 -17.40 3.35 5.36
N VAL A 196 -16.82 3.17 6.55
CA VAL A 196 -17.60 2.81 7.75
C VAL A 196 -18.58 3.91 8.15
N SER A 197 -18.20 5.17 8.00
CA SER A 197 -19.09 6.31 8.27
C SER A 197 -20.27 6.35 7.30
N ILE A 198 -20.04 6.08 6.01
CA ILE A 198 -21.08 5.94 4.99
C ILE A 198 -22.04 4.79 5.35
N LEU A 199 -21.51 3.62 5.77
CA LEU A 199 -22.31 2.48 6.23
C LEU A 199 -23.22 2.85 7.41
N GLY A 200 -22.71 3.62 8.38
CA GLY A 200 -23.51 4.12 9.49
C GLY A 200 -24.65 5.05 9.05
N ALA A 201 -24.39 5.92 8.06
CA ALA A 201 -25.41 6.79 7.50
C ALA A 201 -26.50 6.00 6.75
N ILE A 202 -26.11 5.01 5.92
CA ILE A 202 -27.02 4.10 5.22
C ILE A 202 -27.90 3.37 6.23
N TYR A 203 -27.30 2.76 7.26
CA TYR A 203 -28.02 2.04 8.29
C TYR A 203 -29.06 2.94 8.99
N SER A 204 -28.66 4.15 9.37
CA SER A 204 -29.55 5.12 10.04
C SER A 204 -30.72 5.53 9.15
N GLN A 205 -30.47 5.78 7.86
CA GLN A 205 -31.52 6.08 6.88
C GLN A 205 -32.47 4.90 6.67
N ALA A 206 -31.93 3.68 6.59
CA ALA A 206 -32.72 2.47 6.44
C ALA A 206 -33.63 2.22 7.65
N LEU A 207 -33.12 2.46 8.86
CA LEU A 207 -33.88 2.37 10.09
C LEU A 207 -35.01 3.41 10.13
N MET A 208 -34.73 4.66 9.76
CA MET A 208 -35.72 5.75 9.70
C MET A 208 -36.82 5.50 8.65
N SER A 209 -36.44 4.98 7.49
CA SER A 209 -37.37 4.58 6.42
C SER A 209 -38.35 3.50 6.89
N GLN A 210 -37.87 2.53 7.68
CA GLN A 210 -38.73 1.50 8.26
C GLN A 210 -39.68 2.04 9.33
N SER A 211 -39.25 2.99 10.17
CA SER A 211 -40.09 3.56 11.23
C SER A 211 -41.15 4.53 10.73
N THR A 212 -40.83 5.32 9.71
CA THR A 212 -41.74 6.34 9.14
C THR A 212 -42.63 5.81 8.02
N GLY A 213 -42.30 4.65 7.45
CA GLY A 213 -42.95 4.12 6.26
C GLY A 213 -42.65 4.90 4.97
N GLN A 214 -41.79 5.93 5.04
CA GLN A 214 -41.35 6.68 3.86
C GLN A 214 -40.31 5.89 3.08
N VAL A 215 -40.47 5.81 1.75
CA VAL A 215 -39.50 5.15 0.89
C VAL A 215 -38.28 6.06 0.72
N ALA A 216 -37.19 5.75 1.40
CA ALA A 216 -35.91 6.41 1.16
C ALA A 216 -35.31 5.99 -0.19
N ASP A 217 -34.83 6.95 -0.98
CA ASP A 217 -34.15 6.70 -2.25
C ASP A 217 -32.65 6.41 -2.07
N TYR A 218 -32.31 5.14 -1.92
CA TYR A 218 -30.94 4.66 -1.89
C TYR A 218 -30.26 4.57 -3.28
N GLY A 219 -30.90 4.96 -4.38
CA GLY A 219 -30.30 4.79 -5.72
C GLY A 219 -29.00 5.59 -5.89
N ARG A 220 -29.03 6.86 -5.47
CA ARG A 220 -27.84 7.71 -5.41
C ARG A 220 -26.79 7.15 -4.45
N LEU A 221 -27.25 6.71 -3.27
CA LEU A 221 -26.39 6.15 -2.25
C LEU A 221 -25.69 4.89 -2.77
N LEU A 222 -26.39 3.99 -3.47
CA LEU A 222 -25.81 2.82 -4.14
C LEU A 222 -24.78 3.18 -5.23
N ALA A 223 -24.96 4.27 -5.96
CA ALA A 223 -23.98 4.73 -6.93
C ALA A 223 -22.70 5.22 -6.24
N ASP A 224 -22.85 6.07 -5.22
CA ASP A 224 -21.73 6.57 -4.39
C ASP A 224 -21.00 5.38 -3.70
N ILE A 225 -21.77 4.36 -3.29
CA ILE A 225 -21.29 3.09 -2.75
C ILE A 225 -20.47 2.31 -3.82
N GLU A 226 -21.01 2.08 -5.01
CA GLU A 226 -20.27 1.33 -6.02
C GLU A 226 -18.95 2.01 -6.43
N GLU A 227 -18.91 3.34 -6.45
CA GLU A 227 -17.70 4.12 -6.69
C GLU A 227 -16.67 3.93 -5.57
N GLU A 228 -17.09 4.05 -4.31
CA GLU A 228 -16.25 3.80 -3.14
C GLU A 228 -15.70 2.35 -3.13
N ALA A 229 -16.50 1.37 -3.58
CA ALA A 229 -16.08 -0.04 -3.76
C ALA A 229 -14.88 -0.17 -4.70
N ARG A 230 -15.01 0.44 -5.89
CA ARG A 230 -14.02 0.36 -6.95
C ARG A 230 -12.75 1.07 -6.51
N ALA A 231 -12.90 2.21 -5.85
CA ALA A 231 -11.78 2.90 -5.24
C ALA A 231 -11.03 1.98 -4.26
N LEU A 232 -11.73 1.31 -3.32
CA LEU A 232 -11.12 0.37 -2.37
C LEU A 232 -10.32 -0.75 -3.07
N ASP A 233 -10.86 -1.34 -4.14
CA ASP A 233 -10.16 -2.38 -4.90
C ASP A 233 -8.90 -1.85 -5.60
N ASP A 234 -8.97 -0.63 -6.15
CA ASP A 234 -7.82 0.08 -6.72
C ASP A 234 -6.74 0.36 -5.67
N TYR A 235 -7.13 0.71 -4.43
CA TYR A 235 -6.19 0.90 -3.31
C TYR A 235 -5.52 -0.41 -2.91
N VAL A 236 -6.29 -1.50 -2.78
CA VAL A 236 -5.76 -2.84 -2.46
C VAL A 236 -4.75 -3.25 -3.52
N THR A 237 -5.10 -3.07 -4.80
CA THR A 237 -4.22 -3.39 -5.93
C THR A 237 -2.95 -2.55 -5.88
N THR A 238 -3.08 -1.23 -5.68
CA THR A 238 -1.93 -0.32 -5.61
C THR A 238 -0.97 -0.69 -4.48
N LEU A 239 -1.49 -0.95 -3.27
CA LEU A 239 -0.67 -1.36 -2.13
C LEU A 239 -0.01 -2.73 -2.35
N ALA A 240 -0.73 -3.67 -2.97
CA ALA A 240 -0.18 -4.98 -3.31
C ALA A 240 0.92 -4.89 -4.37
N GLU A 241 0.75 -4.06 -5.40
CA GLU A 241 1.72 -3.85 -6.47
C GLU A 241 3.01 -3.19 -5.97
N VAL A 242 2.90 -2.16 -5.12
CA VAL A 242 4.08 -1.47 -4.56
C VAL A 242 4.92 -2.44 -3.72
N LYS A 243 4.28 -3.36 -2.98
CA LYS A 243 4.95 -4.43 -2.24
C LYS A 243 5.63 -5.44 -3.19
N LEU A 244 4.93 -5.93 -4.20
CA LEU A 244 5.46 -6.94 -5.15
C LEU A 244 6.62 -6.39 -6.01
N GLY A 245 6.63 -5.08 -6.28
CA GLY A 245 7.73 -4.40 -6.97
C GLY A 245 9.08 -4.46 -6.24
N THR A 246 9.11 -4.86 -4.96
CA THR A 246 10.34 -5.09 -4.18
C THR A 246 10.81 -6.55 -4.17
N THR A 247 10.00 -7.48 -4.68
CA THR A 247 10.24 -8.93 -4.54
C THR A 247 10.02 -9.68 -5.85
N THR A 248 10.82 -9.40 -6.88
CA THR A 248 10.98 -10.36 -7.99
C THR A 248 12.26 -10.09 -8.79
N GLU A 249 13.37 -10.66 -8.34
CA GLU A 249 14.20 -11.52 -9.20
C GLU A 249 14.76 -12.64 -8.29
N PRO A 250 14.41 -13.92 -8.50
CA PRO A 250 15.19 -15.00 -7.91
C PRO A 250 16.60 -14.92 -8.51
N VAL A 251 17.61 -14.86 -7.64
CA VAL A 251 18.96 -15.25 -8.03
C VAL A 251 18.86 -16.73 -8.40
N THR A 252 18.72 -17.02 -9.69
CA THR A 252 18.99 -18.35 -10.24
C THR A 252 20.45 -18.62 -9.96
N THR A 253 20.68 -19.33 -8.86
CA THR A 253 21.90 -20.03 -8.52
C THR A 253 22.28 -20.91 -9.71
N ALA A 254 23.51 -20.72 -10.18
CA ALA A 254 24.13 -21.59 -11.17
C ALA A 254 24.21 -23.04 -10.63
N GLU A 255 24.14 -23.96 -11.60
CA GLU A 255 24.13 -25.43 -11.58
C GLU A 255 24.93 -26.17 -10.49
N PRO A 256 24.60 -27.46 -10.31
CA PRO A 256 25.66 -28.47 -10.36
C PRO A 256 25.36 -29.67 -11.29
N ILE A 257 26.33 -29.94 -12.18
CA ILE A 257 26.93 -31.23 -12.60
C ILE A 257 26.03 -32.32 -13.24
N SER A 258 26.33 -32.68 -14.50
CA SER A 258 26.64 -34.03 -15.06
C SER A 258 26.55 -33.93 -16.60
N VAL A 259 27.47 -34.40 -17.45
CA VAL A 259 28.40 -35.55 -17.49
C VAL A 259 29.71 -35.13 -18.15
#